data_AF-R7ZA88-F1
#
_entry.id   AF-R7ZA88-F1
#
_cell.length_a   1.000
_cell.length_b   1.000
_cell.length_c   1.000
_cell.angle_alpha   90.00
_cell.angle_beta   90.00
_cell.angle_gamma   90.00
#
_symmetry.space_group_name_H-M   'P 1'
#
loop_
_entity.id
_entity.type
_entity.pdbx_description
1 polymer ?
#
loop_
_entity_poly.entity_id
_entity_poly.type
_entity_poly.pdbx_seq_one_letter_code
_entity_poly.pdbx_strand_id
1 'polypeptide(L)'
;MRERQVKLNNWPFKKGEKVQLIWISSPFQYEKKIMIYAYFRVREKTEKLIVDWGTLPALSIQHYYIDGDISKSILPKGMEEIELTINPNNVNKYEKEWVVQGTNDKDVSRSFIVKQGKSSYILPLIEVVRSILAPNRFLLYRLFEANSLPQYFIENYENNKIHLDFSSQYHRKYTQSNYLYQLVWLVTNQHLRSVFENVAYTFNNVGVLNFDWSFKQPITIKAIVKPNIKGGTILRVVSVKNKQIFYREISFSHPEVVRMEKSREVKKYTLHNKKNLNDQQDELLLDEEIEGTTDNFDVIEMDNQMHEYIKLPKISKVRKNSNKKREFEDESTKKRLINDESKRSTADIGGNQVIKGLEQQSLLNIQIDGELGEFIKVMVVLQDFPEVQSINLIQGSLKEFSSTRRFVYLSDGVTERKYVIAEIKIFGKDVSVIEVEREHKSISTLIIFLENTLTKFVLYKSILEKLINVSGAWDKQWMEYNNLEFFTLRHGNRDVRHRANLIINKFK
;
A
#
# COMPACT_ATOMS: atom_id res chain seq x y z
N MET A 1 -9.49 -23.93 -17.01
CA MET A 1 -8.29 -23.29 -16.40
C MET A 1 -8.09 -23.94 -15.04
N ARG A 2 -6.90 -24.47 -14.75
CA ARG A 2 -6.58 -24.97 -13.40
C ARG A 2 -6.36 -23.75 -12.50
N GLU A 3 -6.92 -23.78 -11.29
CA GLU A 3 -6.77 -22.68 -10.34
C GLU A 3 -5.32 -22.57 -9.85
N ARG A 4 -4.88 -21.33 -9.65
CA ARG A 4 -3.53 -21.01 -9.18
C ARG A 4 -3.45 -21.26 -7.67
N GLN A 5 -2.50 -22.07 -7.22
CA GLN A 5 -2.30 -22.34 -5.79
C GLN A 5 -1.43 -21.27 -5.15
N VAL A 6 -1.73 -20.93 -3.89
CA VAL A 6 -0.95 -19.98 -3.10
C VAL A 6 -0.59 -20.62 -1.78
N LYS A 7 0.69 -20.87 -1.53
CA LYS A 7 1.17 -21.61 -0.37
C LYS A 7 1.97 -20.74 0.58
N LEU A 8 1.82 -20.96 1.89
CA LEU A 8 2.71 -20.38 2.90
C LEU A 8 4.09 -21.07 2.84
N ASN A 9 5.18 -20.31 2.70
CA ASN A 9 6.54 -20.86 2.62
C ASN A 9 6.93 -21.65 3.89
N ASN A 10 6.55 -21.14 5.06
CA ASN A 10 6.96 -21.69 6.35
C ASN A 10 5.98 -22.74 6.91
N TRP A 11 5.37 -23.58 6.07
CA TRP A 11 4.37 -24.56 6.49
C TRP A 11 5.00 -25.71 7.31
N PRO A 12 4.72 -25.84 8.63
CA PRO A 12 5.47 -26.73 9.51
C PRO A 12 4.87 -28.15 9.63
N PHE A 13 3.79 -28.43 8.89
CA PHE A 13 3.04 -29.68 8.99
C PHE A 13 3.42 -30.66 7.88
N LYS A 14 3.13 -31.94 8.10
CA LYS A 14 3.49 -32.97 7.11
C LYS A 14 2.58 -32.83 5.88
N LYS A 15 3.14 -33.21 4.73
CA LYS A 15 2.41 -33.21 3.45
C LYS A 15 1.14 -34.05 3.55
N GLY A 16 0.03 -33.51 3.05
CA GLY A 16 -1.31 -34.12 3.08
C GLY A 16 -2.06 -33.97 4.40
N GLU A 17 -1.46 -33.38 5.45
CA GLU A 17 -2.17 -33.17 6.71
C GLU A 17 -3.25 -32.09 6.57
N LYS A 18 -4.45 -32.42 7.07
CA LYS A 18 -5.55 -31.47 7.19
C LYS A 18 -5.41 -30.70 8.49
N VAL A 19 -5.05 -29.42 8.40
CA VAL A 19 -4.68 -28.58 9.54
C VAL A 19 -5.71 -27.48 9.73
N GLN A 20 -6.17 -27.26 10.96
CA GLN A 20 -7.20 -26.27 11.27
C GLN A 20 -6.59 -24.94 11.66
N LEU A 21 -7.02 -23.82 11.08
CA LEU A 21 -6.71 -22.48 11.60
C LEU A 21 -7.58 -22.22 12.83
N ILE A 22 -7.02 -22.19 14.04
CA ILE A 22 -7.80 -22.07 15.28
C ILE A 22 -7.88 -20.64 15.82
N TRP A 23 -6.92 -19.78 15.47
CA TRP A 23 -6.87 -18.39 15.92
C TRP A 23 -6.11 -17.50 14.93
N ILE A 24 -6.53 -16.23 14.84
CA ILE A 24 -5.81 -15.14 14.17
C ILE A 24 -5.62 -14.05 15.22
N SER A 25 -4.38 -13.64 15.47
CA SER A 25 -4.11 -12.64 16.51
C SER A 25 -4.54 -11.23 16.11
N SER A 26 -4.57 -10.34 17.09
CA SER A 26 -4.51 -8.90 16.83
C SER A 26 -3.28 -8.56 15.95
N PRO A 27 -3.39 -7.62 14.99
CA PRO A 27 -2.26 -7.17 14.20
C PRO A 27 -1.26 -6.41 15.05
N PHE A 28 0.03 -6.51 14.70
CA PHE A 28 1.12 -5.84 15.40
C PHE A 28 2.19 -5.37 14.41
N GLN A 29 2.97 -4.39 14.82
CA GLN A 29 4.10 -3.91 14.02
C GLN A 29 5.33 -4.80 14.26
N TYR A 30 5.93 -5.29 13.20
CA TYR A 30 7.17 -6.08 13.23
C TYR A 30 8.01 -5.74 12.00
N GLU A 31 9.26 -5.35 12.20
CA GLU A 31 10.19 -4.98 11.11
C GLU A 31 9.60 -3.96 10.10
N LYS A 32 8.86 -2.96 10.62
CA LYS A 32 8.12 -1.93 9.86
C LYS A 32 6.95 -2.46 9.01
N LYS A 33 6.64 -3.76 9.06
CA LYS A 33 5.43 -4.37 8.51
C LYS A 33 4.33 -4.43 9.57
N ILE A 34 3.09 -4.53 9.11
CA ILE A 34 1.99 -4.99 9.96
C ILE A 34 1.81 -6.49 9.72
N MET A 35 1.95 -7.27 10.78
CA MET A 35 1.90 -8.72 10.78
C MET A 35 0.76 -9.21 11.68
N ILE A 36 0.39 -10.47 11.50
CA ILE A 36 -0.51 -11.23 12.38
C ILE A 36 0.11 -12.59 12.67
N TYR A 37 -0.25 -13.18 13.80
CA TYR A 37 -0.02 -14.58 14.06
C TYR A 37 -1.24 -15.39 13.63
N ALA A 38 -1.02 -16.39 12.77
CA ALA A 38 -1.98 -17.41 12.41
C ALA A 38 -1.64 -18.72 13.13
N TYR A 39 -2.56 -19.22 13.94
CA TYR A 39 -2.36 -20.42 14.75
C TYR A 39 -3.05 -21.61 14.12
N PHE A 40 -2.24 -22.55 13.67
CA PHE A 40 -2.68 -23.75 13.00
C PHE A 40 -2.55 -24.94 13.94
N ARG A 41 -3.57 -25.81 13.99
CA ARG A 41 -3.59 -26.97 14.86
C ARG A 41 -3.88 -28.25 14.08
N VAL A 42 -3.11 -29.28 14.38
CA VAL A 42 -3.36 -30.66 13.97
C VAL A 42 -3.27 -31.55 15.20
N ARG A 43 -4.33 -32.32 15.49
CA ARG A 43 -4.44 -33.13 16.71
C ARG A 43 -4.16 -32.26 17.95
N GLU A 44 -3.17 -32.62 18.76
CA GLU A 44 -2.79 -31.88 19.98
C GLU A 44 -1.66 -30.86 19.77
N LYS A 45 -1.16 -30.69 18.54
CA LYS A 45 -0.06 -29.78 18.24
C LYS A 45 -0.57 -28.50 17.59
N THR A 46 -0.28 -27.37 18.24
CA THR A 46 -0.53 -26.03 17.70
C THR A 46 0.79 -25.40 17.27
N GLU A 47 0.86 -24.92 16.04
CA GLU A 47 1.98 -24.14 15.51
C GLU A 47 1.53 -22.71 15.23
N LYS A 48 2.42 -21.77 15.52
CA LYS A 48 2.22 -20.33 15.30
C LYS A 48 3.03 -19.90 14.08
N LEU A 49 2.35 -19.32 13.10
CA LEU A 49 2.99 -18.72 11.93
C LEU A 49 2.82 -17.20 11.97
N ILE A 50 3.91 -16.48 11.75
CA ILE A 50 3.87 -15.05 11.46
C ILE A 50 3.55 -14.88 9.98
N VAL A 51 2.56 -14.08 9.65
CA VAL A 51 2.18 -13.77 8.26
C VAL A 51 1.84 -12.29 8.12
N ASP A 52 2.09 -11.76 6.94
CA ASP A 52 1.75 -10.41 6.52
C ASP A 52 0.24 -10.14 6.71
N TRP A 53 -0.09 -8.94 7.17
CA TRP A 53 -1.49 -8.51 7.33
C TRP A 53 -2.31 -8.63 6.04
N GLY A 54 -1.68 -8.42 4.89
CA GLY A 54 -2.29 -8.59 3.58
C GLY A 54 -2.77 -10.02 3.27
N THR A 55 -2.33 -11.02 4.03
CA THR A 55 -2.78 -12.42 3.92
C THR A 55 -4.16 -12.64 4.55
N LEU A 56 -4.65 -11.72 5.38
CA LEU A 56 -5.92 -11.86 6.10
C LEU A 56 -7.13 -12.28 5.23
N PRO A 57 -7.33 -11.76 4.00
CA PRO A 57 -8.47 -12.15 3.15
C PRO A 57 -8.53 -13.64 2.83
N ALA A 58 -7.37 -14.31 2.81
CA ALA A 58 -7.22 -15.74 2.52
C ALA A 58 -7.45 -16.65 3.73
N LEU A 59 -7.54 -16.08 4.93
CA LEU A 59 -7.64 -16.82 6.18
C LEU A 59 -9.09 -16.83 6.68
N SER A 60 -9.53 -17.99 7.14
CA SER A 60 -10.86 -18.24 7.71
C SER A 60 -10.74 -19.08 8.97
N ILE A 61 -11.17 -18.52 10.11
CA ILE A 61 -11.06 -19.17 11.42
C ILE A 61 -11.88 -20.46 11.45
N GLN A 62 -11.33 -21.49 12.09
CA GLN A 62 -11.83 -22.87 12.18
C GLN A 62 -11.93 -23.65 10.86
N HIS A 63 -11.56 -23.05 9.72
CA HIS A 63 -11.43 -23.79 8.47
C HIS A 63 -10.13 -24.60 8.43
N TYR A 64 -10.08 -25.57 7.52
CA TYR A 64 -8.91 -26.42 7.33
C TYR A 64 -8.17 -26.11 6.05
N TYR A 65 -6.85 -26.28 6.09
CA TYR A 65 -5.91 -26.07 5.00
C TYR A 65 -5.02 -27.32 4.87
N ILE A 66 -4.51 -27.57 3.67
CA ILE A 66 -3.66 -28.72 3.34
C ILE A 66 -2.44 -28.17 2.60
N ASP A 67 -1.24 -28.66 2.94
CA ASP A 67 0.02 -28.30 2.26
C ASP A 67 0.29 -26.79 2.19
N GLY A 68 -0.20 -26.04 3.18
CA GLY A 68 -0.05 -24.58 3.25
C GLY A 68 -0.82 -23.81 2.19
N ASP A 69 -1.63 -24.47 1.36
CA ASP A 69 -2.43 -23.83 0.32
C ASP A 69 -3.58 -23.04 0.94
N ILE A 70 -3.48 -21.71 0.87
CA ILE A 70 -4.45 -20.75 1.38
C ILE A 70 -5.38 -20.22 0.28
N SER A 71 -5.22 -20.64 -0.97
CA SER A 71 -6.12 -20.24 -2.06
C SER A 71 -7.56 -20.71 -1.83
N LYS A 72 -7.71 -21.82 -1.10
CA LYS A 72 -8.99 -22.42 -0.72
C LYS A 72 -8.96 -22.92 0.70
N SER A 73 -10.10 -22.80 1.35
CA SER A 73 -10.29 -23.30 2.71
C SER A 73 -11.34 -24.41 2.71
N ILE A 74 -11.17 -25.43 3.56
CA ILE A 74 -12.14 -26.51 3.71
C ILE A 74 -13.01 -26.22 4.93
N LEU A 75 -14.32 -26.10 4.72
CA LEU A 75 -15.28 -25.85 5.78
C LEU A 75 -15.32 -27.00 6.81
N PRO A 76 -15.47 -26.68 8.10
CA PRO A 76 -15.76 -27.69 9.13
C PRO A 76 -17.17 -28.29 8.95
N LYS A 77 -17.38 -29.51 9.45
CA LYS A 77 -18.70 -30.17 9.43
C LYS A 77 -19.66 -29.51 10.42
N GLY A 78 -20.96 -29.53 10.10
CA GLY A 78 -22.01 -29.02 10.99
C GLY A 78 -22.10 -27.49 11.04
N MET A 79 -21.59 -26.81 10.01
CA MET A 79 -21.76 -25.37 9.86
C MET A 79 -23.04 -25.05 9.09
N GLU A 80 -23.65 -23.93 9.43
CA GLU A 80 -24.85 -23.41 8.78
C GLU A 80 -24.50 -22.16 7.98
N GLU A 81 -25.15 -21.98 6.83
CA GLU A 81 -25.09 -20.72 6.10
C GLU A 81 -26.37 -19.93 6.40
N ILE A 82 -26.22 -18.72 6.91
CA ILE A 82 -27.34 -17.85 7.29
C ILE A 82 -27.24 -16.49 6.61
N GLU A 83 -28.38 -15.82 6.47
CA GLU A 83 -28.46 -14.41 6.13
C GLU A 83 -28.84 -13.60 7.38
N LEU A 84 -27.99 -12.65 7.75
CA LEU A 84 -28.11 -11.82 8.96
C LEU A 84 -28.12 -10.35 8.57
N THR A 85 -29.14 -9.62 9.01
CA THR A 85 -29.16 -8.14 8.93
C THR A 85 -28.74 -7.55 10.26
N ILE A 86 -27.58 -6.92 10.26
CA ILE A 86 -26.97 -6.28 11.43
C ILE A 86 -27.58 -4.88 11.59
N ASN A 87 -28.57 -4.76 12.46
CA ASN A 87 -29.18 -3.47 12.80
C ASN A 87 -28.28 -2.70 13.78
N PRO A 88 -27.97 -1.41 13.54
CA PRO A 88 -27.10 -0.59 14.39
C PRO A 88 -27.43 -0.65 15.88
N ASN A 89 -28.72 -0.61 16.23
CA ASN A 89 -29.20 -0.57 17.60
C ASN A 89 -29.10 -1.93 18.33
N ASN A 90 -28.72 -3.00 17.62
CA ASN A 90 -28.69 -4.37 18.14
C ASN A 90 -27.27 -4.95 18.18
N VAL A 91 -26.25 -4.09 18.20
CA VAL A 91 -24.84 -4.49 18.23
C VAL A 91 -24.19 -4.03 19.53
N ASN A 92 -23.65 -5.00 20.28
CA ASN A 92 -22.86 -4.71 21.47
C ASN A 92 -21.43 -5.22 21.27
N LYS A 93 -20.45 -4.39 21.60
CA LYS A 93 -19.06 -4.80 21.62
C LYS A 93 -18.81 -5.72 22.81
N TYR A 94 -17.98 -6.73 22.59
CA TYR A 94 -17.59 -7.73 23.59
C TYR A 94 -16.10 -8.02 23.46
N GLU A 95 -15.39 -7.91 24.58
CA GLU A 95 -13.98 -8.25 24.68
C GLU A 95 -13.80 -9.32 25.75
N LYS A 96 -12.92 -10.29 25.50
CA LYS A 96 -12.61 -11.37 26.44
C LYS A 96 -11.15 -11.76 26.31
N GLU A 97 -10.45 -11.88 27.43
CA GLU A 97 -9.13 -12.52 27.45
C GLU A 97 -9.21 -13.93 26.87
N TRP A 98 -8.23 -14.26 26.05
CA TRP A 98 -8.18 -15.51 25.31
C TRP A 98 -6.79 -16.13 25.43
N VAL A 99 -6.75 -17.42 25.73
CA VAL A 99 -5.53 -18.23 25.67
C VAL A 99 -5.64 -19.12 24.46
N VAL A 100 -4.68 -19.02 23.55
CA VAL A 100 -4.72 -19.80 22.31
C VAL A 100 -4.48 -21.27 22.64
N GLN A 101 -5.43 -22.12 22.22
CA GLN A 101 -5.45 -23.53 22.59
C GLN A 101 -4.17 -24.26 22.19
N GLY A 102 -3.58 -24.98 23.14
CA GLY A 102 -2.34 -25.72 22.94
C GLY A 102 -1.07 -24.85 23.03
N THR A 103 -1.18 -23.61 23.52
CA THR A 103 -0.06 -22.68 23.70
C THR A 103 -0.21 -21.90 25.03
N ASN A 104 0.83 -21.16 25.41
CA ASN A 104 0.77 -20.17 26.50
C ASN A 104 0.49 -18.74 25.99
N ASP A 105 0.22 -18.58 24.69
CA ASP A 105 0.01 -17.27 24.09
C ASP A 105 -1.34 -16.70 24.51
N LYS A 106 -1.31 -15.45 24.96
CA LYS A 106 -2.49 -14.68 25.40
C LYS A 106 -2.82 -13.62 24.36
N ASP A 107 -4.12 -13.41 24.13
CA ASP A 107 -4.66 -12.37 23.27
C ASP A 107 -6.01 -11.90 23.83
N VAL A 108 -6.63 -10.91 23.20
CA VAL A 108 -7.97 -10.44 23.53
C VAL A 108 -8.90 -10.70 22.34
N SER A 109 -9.88 -11.57 22.55
CA SER A 109 -10.96 -11.80 21.59
C SER A 109 -11.87 -10.58 21.55
N ARG A 110 -11.83 -9.81 20.46
CA ARG A 110 -12.74 -8.68 20.20
C ARG A 110 -13.80 -9.07 19.19
N SER A 111 -15.05 -8.91 19.59
CA SER A 111 -16.21 -9.29 18.78
C SER A 111 -17.38 -8.33 18.98
N PHE A 112 -18.33 -8.40 18.06
CA PHE A 112 -19.63 -7.77 18.16
C PHE A 112 -20.70 -8.84 18.38
N ILE A 113 -21.54 -8.66 19.39
CA ILE A 113 -22.72 -9.48 19.62
C ILE A 113 -23.88 -8.85 18.87
N VAL A 114 -24.34 -9.52 17.82
CA VAL A 114 -25.46 -9.09 16.98
C VAL A 114 -26.72 -9.84 17.37
N LYS A 115 -27.77 -9.12 17.79
CA LYS A 115 -29.07 -9.72 18.13
C LYS A 115 -30.03 -9.69 16.93
N GLN A 116 -30.61 -10.85 16.61
CA GLN A 116 -31.65 -11.00 15.60
C GLN A 116 -32.77 -11.88 16.14
N GLY A 117 -33.92 -11.27 16.46
CA GLY A 117 -35.00 -11.96 17.14
C GLY A 117 -34.55 -12.50 18.50
N LYS A 118 -34.70 -13.81 18.71
CA LYS A 118 -34.24 -14.51 19.94
C LYS A 118 -32.79 -15.01 19.85
N SER A 119 -32.17 -14.92 18.67
CA SER A 119 -30.81 -15.40 18.42
C SER A 119 -29.77 -14.31 18.62
N SER A 120 -28.60 -14.69 19.09
CA SER A 120 -27.41 -13.84 19.25
C SER A 120 -26.24 -14.46 18.50
N TYR A 121 -25.63 -13.66 17.62
CA TYR A 121 -24.49 -14.06 16.82
C TYR A 121 -23.24 -13.31 17.26
N ILE A 122 -22.14 -14.05 17.45
CA ILE A 122 -20.82 -13.48 17.72
C ILE A 122 -20.15 -13.23 16.38
N LEU A 123 -19.90 -11.96 16.06
CA LEU A 123 -19.19 -11.51 14.87
C LEU A 123 -17.79 -11.03 15.26
N PRO A 124 -16.72 -11.78 14.98
CA PRO A 124 -15.36 -11.35 15.28
C PRO A 124 -15.03 -10.00 14.63
N LEU A 125 -14.31 -9.12 15.35
CA LEU A 125 -13.90 -7.82 14.82
C LEU A 125 -13.05 -7.98 13.56
N ILE A 126 -12.18 -8.99 13.53
CA ILE A 126 -11.34 -9.31 12.37
C ILE A 126 -12.18 -9.67 11.13
N GLU A 127 -13.34 -10.32 11.31
CA GLU A 127 -14.26 -10.60 10.22
C GLU A 127 -14.94 -9.32 9.74
N VAL A 128 -15.28 -8.37 10.61
CA VAL A 128 -15.77 -7.04 10.18
C VAL A 128 -14.72 -6.30 9.35
N VAL A 129 -13.46 -6.36 9.75
CA VAL A 129 -12.34 -5.77 9.00
C VAL A 129 -12.22 -6.43 7.63
N ARG A 130 -12.05 -7.76 7.62
CA ARG A 130 -11.87 -8.55 6.39
C ARG A 130 -13.05 -8.43 5.44
N SER A 131 -14.27 -8.25 5.95
CA SER A 131 -15.47 -8.35 5.12
C SER A 131 -16.18 -7.04 4.81
N ILE A 132 -16.14 -6.07 5.72
CA ILE A 132 -16.93 -4.84 5.59
C ILE A 132 -15.99 -3.67 5.30
N LEU A 133 -14.97 -3.46 6.13
CA LEU A 133 -14.10 -2.28 6.08
C LEU A 133 -13.05 -2.38 4.96
N ALA A 134 -12.28 -3.46 4.95
CA ALA A 134 -11.07 -3.60 4.16
C ALA A 134 -10.95 -5.01 3.53
N PRO A 135 -11.75 -5.30 2.49
CA PRO A 135 -11.77 -6.63 1.85
C PRO A 135 -10.65 -6.90 0.85
N ASN A 136 -9.72 -5.97 0.68
CA ASN A 136 -8.57 -6.15 -0.21
C ASN A 136 -7.31 -5.61 0.46
N ARG A 137 -6.14 -6.04 -0.02
CA ARG A 137 -4.86 -5.68 0.57
C ARG A 137 -4.64 -4.17 0.63
N PHE A 138 -5.00 -3.44 -0.42
CA PHE A 138 -4.87 -1.98 -0.42
C PHE A 138 -5.61 -1.36 0.77
N LEU A 139 -6.90 -1.66 0.93
CA LEU A 139 -7.68 -1.11 2.06
C LEU A 139 -7.18 -1.64 3.41
N LEU A 140 -6.66 -2.86 3.47
CA LEU A 140 -6.15 -3.46 4.70
C LEU A 140 -4.98 -2.69 5.28
N TYR A 141 -4.02 -2.29 4.45
CA TYR A 141 -2.87 -1.52 4.94
C TYR A 141 -3.22 -0.06 5.23
N ARG A 142 -4.13 0.53 4.44
CA ARG A 142 -4.61 1.90 4.69
C ARG A 142 -5.35 2.06 6.03
N LEU A 143 -5.86 0.97 6.64
CA LEU A 143 -6.44 1.02 7.99
C LEU A 143 -5.48 1.52 9.07
N PHE A 144 -4.18 1.34 8.88
CA PHE A 144 -3.16 1.74 9.86
C PHE A 144 -2.48 3.07 9.51
N GLU A 145 -2.88 3.72 8.41
CA GLU A 145 -2.31 4.97 7.95
C GLU A 145 -3.30 6.11 8.08
N ALA A 146 -3.04 7.01 9.04
CA ALA A 146 -3.91 8.14 9.31
C ALA A 146 -3.98 9.08 8.09
N ASN A 147 -5.21 9.39 7.64
CA ASN A 147 -5.48 10.32 6.54
C ASN A 147 -4.70 10.01 5.24
N SER A 148 -4.56 8.73 4.91
CA SER A 148 -3.74 8.26 3.79
C SER A 148 -4.41 8.38 2.42
N LEU A 149 -5.75 8.26 2.34
CA LEU A 149 -6.50 8.22 1.07
C LEU A 149 -6.17 9.37 0.10
N PRO A 150 -6.03 10.64 0.54
CA PRO A 150 -5.69 11.76 -0.35
C PRO A 150 -4.35 11.64 -1.09
N GLN A 151 -3.44 10.79 -0.61
CA GLN A 151 -2.16 10.52 -1.29
C GLN A 151 -2.37 9.65 -2.55
N TYR A 152 -3.41 8.83 -2.54
CA TYR A 152 -3.71 7.86 -3.59
C TYR A 152 -4.72 8.39 -4.62
N PHE A 153 -5.67 9.22 -4.20
CA PHE A 153 -6.65 9.81 -5.11
C PHE A 153 -7.34 11.06 -4.54
N ILE A 154 -7.88 11.86 -5.44
CA ILE A 154 -8.77 12.99 -5.12
C ILE A 154 -10.19 12.63 -5.58
N GLU A 155 -11.17 12.94 -4.73
CA GLU A 155 -12.59 12.72 -4.99
C GLU A 155 -13.24 14.03 -5.45
N ASN A 156 -13.87 14.02 -6.64
CA ASN A 156 -14.69 15.13 -7.11
C ASN A 156 -16.15 14.66 -7.22
N TYR A 157 -17.05 15.35 -6.53
CA TYR A 157 -18.48 15.01 -6.50
C TYR A 157 -19.27 15.92 -7.44
N GLU A 158 -19.97 15.31 -8.38
CA GLU A 158 -20.87 15.96 -9.33
C GLU A 158 -22.30 15.43 -9.13
N ASN A 159 -23.30 16.06 -9.76
CA ASN A 159 -24.66 15.57 -9.70
C ASN A 159 -24.78 14.17 -10.34
N ASN A 160 -25.16 13.16 -9.54
CA ASN A 160 -25.24 11.74 -9.93
C ASN A 160 -23.94 11.10 -10.46
N LYS A 161 -22.79 11.76 -10.30
CA LYS A 161 -21.49 11.23 -10.74
C LYS A 161 -20.41 11.50 -9.68
N ILE A 162 -19.55 10.52 -9.47
CA ILE A 162 -18.31 10.69 -8.70
C ILE A 162 -17.12 10.51 -9.65
N HIS A 163 -16.12 11.38 -9.54
CA HIS A 163 -14.86 11.26 -10.25
C HIS A 163 -13.70 11.00 -9.28
N LEU A 164 -12.90 9.97 -9.57
CA LEU A 164 -11.68 9.64 -8.83
C LEU A 164 -10.45 9.96 -9.70
N ASP A 165 -9.64 10.91 -9.26
CA ASP A 165 -8.34 11.23 -9.89
C ASP A 165 -7.23 10.50 -9.13
N PHE A 166 -6.81 9.34 -9.63
CA PHE A 166 -5.79 8.51 -9.00
C PHE A 166 -4.39 9.06 -9.23
N SER A 167 -3.54 9.00 -8.20
CA SER A 167 -2.10 9.25 -8.31
C SER A 167 -1.36 8.01 -8.80
N SER A 168 -0.05 8.13 -9.02
CA SER A 168 0.82 7.00 -9.37
C SER A 168 1.02 6.01 -8.22
N GLN A 169 0.69 6.39 -6.99
CA GLN A 169 0.78 5.52 -5.80
C GLN A 169 -0.37 4.50 -5.75
N TYR A 170 -1.51 4.79 -6.37
CA TYR A 170 -2.63 3.86 -6.43
C TYR A 170 -2.39 2.85 -7.56
N HIS A 171 -2.13 1.58 -7.24
CA HIS A 171 -1.81 0.62 -8.29
C HIS A 171 -2.99 0.39 -9.25
N ARG A 172 -2.71 0.42 -10.56
CA ARG A 172 -3.73 0.28 -11.63
C ARG A 172 -4.62 -0.95 -11.47
N LYS A 173 -4.11 -2.04 -10.91
CA LYS A 173 -4.89 -3.28 -10.66
C LYS A 173 -6.16 -3.03 -9.83
N TYR A 174 -6.14 -2.07 -8.90
CA TYR A 174 -7.28 -1.69 -8.08
C TYR A 174 -8.26 -0.73 -8.79
N THR A 175 -8.08 -0.47 -10.08
CA THR A 175 -9.04 0.28 -10.93
C THR A 175 -10.03 -0.65 -11.66
N GLN A 176 -10.00 -1.96 -11.38
CA GLN A 176 -11.05 -2.88 -11.85
C GLN A 176 -12.38 -2.62 -11.14
N SER A 177 -13.48 -3.01 -11.78
CA SER A 177 -14.83 -2.60 -11.38
C SER A 177 -15.18 -2.98 -9.94
N ASN A 178 -14.87 -4.20 -9.52
CA ASN A 178 -15.11 -4.71 -8.16
C ASN A 178 -14.40 -3.85 -7.09
N TYR A 179 -13.12 -3.51 -7.28
CA TYR A 179 -12.39 -2.64 -6.35
C TYR A 179 -12.94 -1.22 -6.35
N LEU A 180 -13.28 -0.68 -7.53
CA LEU A 180 -13.86 0.66 -7.63
C LEU A 180 -15.22 0.75 -6.93
N TYR A 181 -16.09 -0.24 -7.08
CA TYR A 181 -17.37 -0.27 -6.38
C TYR A 181 -17.18 -0.33 -4.86
N GLN A 182 -16.22 -1.12 -4.38
CA GLN A 182 -15.91 -1.18 -2.94
C GLN A 182 -15.33 0.14 -2.43
N LEU A 183 -14.39 0.72 -3.17
CA LEU A 183 -13.77 2.00 -2.80
C LEU A 183 -14.81 3.12 -2.76
N VAL A 184 -15.65 3.25 -3.79
CA VAL A 184 -16.70 4.26 -3.83
C VAL A 184 -17.71 4.04 -2.72
N TRP A 185 -18.09 2.78 -2.43
CA TRP A 185 -18.97 2.48 -1.30
C TRP A 185 -18.37 2.89 0.05
N LEU A 186 -17.07 2.66 0.25
CA LEU A 186 -16.33 3.11 1.43
C LEU A 186 -16.36 4.64 1.57
N VAL A 187 -15.91 5.37 0.54
CA VAL A 187 -15.68 6.82 0.66
C VAL A 187 -16.98 7.64 0.66
N THR A 188 -18.07 7.11 0.08
CA THR A 188 -19.39 7.77 0.03
C THR A 188 -20.28 7.42 1.21
N ASN A 189 -19.93 6.40 2.01
CA ASN A 189 -20.63 6.08 3.25
C ASN A 189 -19.89 6.74 4.44
N GLN A 190 -20.40 7.88 4.90
CA GLN A 190 -19.74 8.69 5.93
C GLN A 190 -19.43 7.91 7.22
N HIS A 191 -20.32 7.02 7.65
CA HIS A 191 -20.10 6.23 8.88
C HIS A 191 -19.03 5.15 8.66
N LEU A 192 -19.06 4.48 7.51
CA LEU A 192 -18.07 3.48 7.14
C LEU A 192 -16.68 4.10 7.00
N ARG A 193 -16.59 5.22 6.29
CA ARG A 193 -15.38 6.03 6.15
C ARG A 193 -14.84 6.48 7.50
N SER A 194 -15.70 7.00 8.37
CA SER A 194 -15.30 7.47 9.69
C SER A 194 -14.72 6.33 10.56
N VAL A 195 -15.34 5.15 10.56
CA VAL A 195 -14.75 3.98 11.26
C VAL A 195 -13.38 3.65 10.66
N PHE A 196 -13.31 3.54 9.33
CA PHE A 196 -12.08 3.21 8.61
C PHE A 196 -10.92 4.18 8.93
N GLU A 197 -11.15 5.49 8.81
CA GLU A 197 -10.11 6.51 9.03
C GLU A 197 -9.70 6.62 10.52
N ASN A 198 -10.60 6.29 11.46
CA ASN A 198 -10.32 6.33 12.90
C ASN A 198 -9.58 5.09 13.44
N VAL A 199 -9.52 3.99 12.67
CA VAL A 199 -8.77 2.79 13.09
C VAL A 199 -7.29 3.12 13.27
N ALA A 200 -6.69 3.86 12.35
CA ALA A 200 -5.28 4.24 12.42
C ALA A 200 -4.97 5.04 13.70
N TYR A 201 -5.84 5.99 14.07
CA TYR A 201 -5.69 6.76 15.30
C TYR A 201 -5.70 5.86 16.54
N THR A 202 -6.67 4.95 16.63
CA THR A 202 -6.76 4.01 17.78
C THR A 202 -5.56 3.09 17.83
N PHE A 203 -5.16 2.52 16.69
CA PHE A 203 -4.03 1.61 16.58
C PHE A 203 -2.71 2.29 16.96
N ASN A 204 -2.45 3.51 16.48
CA ASN A 204 -1.20 4.23 16.76
C ASN A 204 -1.09 4.67 18.22
N ASN A 205 -2.21 4.94 18.89
CA ASN A 205 -2.21 5.38 20.29
C ASN A 205 -2.21 4.23 21.29
N VAL A 206 -2.90 3.13 20.98
CA VAL A 206 -3.13 2.01 21.93
C VAL A 206 -2.33 0.77 21.54
N GLY A 207 -1.79 0.71 20.32
CA GLY A 207 -1.11 -0.47 19.77
C GLY A 207 -2.05 -1.63 19.42
N VAL A 208 -3.36 -1.37 19.36
CA VAL A 208 -4.39 -2.41 19.25
C VAL A 208 -5.42 -2.04 18.19
N LEU A 209 -5.75 -3.01 17.33
CA LEU A 209 -6.86 -2.89 16.40
C LEU A 209 -8.17 -2.91 17.18
N ASN A 210 -8.81 -1.74 17.27
CA ASN A 210 -10.09 -1.62 17.96
C ASN A 210 -10.95 -0.50 17.34
N PHE A 211 -12.26 -0.72 17.30
CA PHE A 211 -13.26 0.30 16.96
C PHE A 211 -14.62 -0.09 17.53
N ASP A 212 -15.53 0.88 17.58
CA ASP A 212 -16.93 0.67 17.98
C ASP A 212 -17.83 0.58 16.75
N TRP A 213 -18.97 -0.11 16.90
CA TRP A 213 -19.97 -0.20 15.85
C TRP A 213 -20.74 1.12 15.72
N SER A 214 -20.20 2.07 14.96
CA SER A 214 -20.82 3.39 14.75
C SER A 214 -21.57 3.53 13.42
N PHE A 215 -21.81 2.43 12.70
CA PHE A 215 -22.60 2.42 11.47
C PHE A 215 -24.07 2.72 11.79
N LYS A 216 -24.66 3.70 11.10
CA LYS A 216 -26.08 4.06 11.26
C LYS A 216 -27.03 3.36 10.29
N GLN A 217 -26.51 2.69 9.28
CA GLN A 217 -27.31 1.94 8.32
C GLN A 217 -27.17 0.43 8.60
N PRO A 218 -28.26 -0.36 8.48
CA PRO A 218 -28.17 -1.80 8.57
C PRO A 218 -27.24 -2.39 7.51
N ILE A 219 -26.47 -3.40 7.89
CA ILE A 219 -25.61 -4.17 6.98
C ILE A 219 -26.12 -5.60 6.92
N THR A 220 -26.52 -6.06 5.74
CA THR A 220 -26.91 -7.46 5.53
C THR A 220 -25.70 -8.26 5.10
N ILE A 221 -25.49 -9.40 5.74
CA ILE A 221 -24.41 -10.34 5.41
C ILE A 221 -24.96 -11.74 5.20
N LYS A 222 -24.32 -12.49 4.31
CA LYS A 222 -24.43 -13.95 4.24
C LYS A 222 -23.19 -14.54 4.91
N ALA A 223 -23.36 -15.45 5.87
CA ALA A 223 -22.27 -15.90 6.71
C ALA A 223 -22.33 -17.41 7.00
N ILE A 224 -21.15 -18.02 7.12
CA ILE A 224 -20.98 -19.36 7.67
C ILE A 224 -20.88 -19.25 9.19
N VAL A 225 -21.74 -19.99 9.87
CA VAL A 225 -21.93 -19.94 11.31
C VAL A 225 -21.72 -21.31 11.93
N LYS A 226 -20.99 -21.32 13.04
CA LYS A 226 -20.98 -22.44 13.98
C LYS A 226 -22.16 -22.27 14.94
N PRO A 227 -23.20 -23.11 14.83
CA PRO A 227 -24.39 -22.95 15.65
C PRO A 227 -24.08 -23.22 17.13
N ASN A 228 -24.82 -22.56 18.01
CA ASN A 228 -24.90 -22.85 19.43
C ASN A 228 -26.34 -22.65 19.92
N ILE A 229 -26.62 -22.99 21.18
CA ILE A 229 -27.99 -22.97 21.75
C ILE A 229 -28.69 -21.59 21.60
N LYS A 230 -27.93 -20.50 21.52
CA LYS A 230 -28.45 -19.12 21.47
C LYS A 230 -28.33 -18.46 20.09
N GLY A 231 -27.86 -19.17 19.07
CA GLY A 231 -27.53 -18.59 17.76
C GLY A 231 -26.25 -19.21 17.22
N GLY A 232 -25.15 -18.47 17.22
CA GLY A 232 -23.87 -19.03 16.77
C GLY A 232 -22.69 -18.07 16.76
N THR A 233 -21.54 -18.58 16.33
CA THR A 233 -20.34 -17.76 16.06
C THR A 233 -20.12 -17.71 14.56
N ILE A 234 -20.01 -16.51 14.01
CA ILE A 234 -19.69 -16.29 12.60
C ILE A 234 -18.22 -16.66 12.39
N LEU A 235 -17.97 -17.65 11.55
CA LEU A 235 -16.63 -18.10 11.18
C LEU A 235 -16.12 -17.38 9.94
N ARG A 236 -17.03 -17.07 9.01
CA ARG A 236 -16.71 -16.41 7.75
C ARG A 236 -17.92 -15.65 7.23
N VAL A 237 -17.72 -14.38 6.90
CA VAL A 237 -18.66 -13.64 6.04
C VAL A 237 -18.38 -14.02 4.58
N VAL A 238 -19.41 -14.54 3.90
CA VAL A 238 -19.37 -14.99 2.49
C VAL A 238 -19.80 -13.87 1.56
N SER A 239 -20.82 -13.10 1.93
CA SER A 239 -21.20 -11.92 1.16
C SER A 239 -21.68 -10.77 2.03
N VAL A 240 -21.47 -9.55 1.54
CA VAL A 240 -22.09 -8.34 2.09
C VAL A 240 -23.08 -7.83 1.05
N LYS A 241 -24.35 -7.82 1.43
CA LYS A 241 -25.49 -7.58 0.55
C LYS A 241 -25.99 -6.15 0.64
N ASN A 242 -26.82 -5.79 -0.34
CA ASN A 242 -27.60 -4.56 -0.34
C ASN A 242 -26.74 -3.28 -0.25
N LYS A 243 -25.51 -3.31 -0.76
CA LYS A 243 -24.66 -2.12 -0.81
C LYS A 243 -25.28 -1.06 -1.74
N GLN A 244 -25.34 0.17 -1.26
CA GLN A 244 -25.89 1.30 -2.00
C GLN A 244 -24.78 2.26 -2.38
N ILE A 245 -24.67 2.58 -3.67
CA ILE A 245 -23.85 3.67 -4.18
C ILE A 245 -24.83 4.68 -4.79
N PHE A 246 -24.92 5.88 -4.20
CA PHE A 246 -25.88 6.92 -4.60
C PHE A 246 -25.44 7.73 -5.82
N TYR A 247 -24.72 7.10 -6.76
CA TYR A 247 -24.24 7.70 -7.99
C TYR A 247 -24.64 6.83 -9.18
N ARG A 248 -25.00 7.45 -10.31
CA ARG A 248 -25.28 6.72 -11.56
C ARG A 248 -24.00 6.39 -12.32
N GLU A 249 -22.96 7.20 -12.14
CA GLU A 249 -21.69 7.04 -12.82
C GLU A 249 -20.51 7.18 -11.86
N ILE A 250 -19.53 6.28 -12.00
CA ILE A 250 -18.20 6.40 -11.43
C ILE A 250 -17.25 6.65 -12.60
N SER A 251 -16.62 7.81 -12.63
CA SER A 251 -15.57 8.11 -13.58
C SER A 251 -14.22 8.07 -12.88
N PHE A 252 -13.16 7.67 -13.58
CA PHE A 252 -11.82 7.77 -13.00
C PHE A 252 -10.75 8.12 -14.01
N SER A 253 -9.68 8.75 -13.54
CA SER A 253 -8.43 8.93 -14.28
C SER A 253 -7.25 8.36 -13.48
N HIS A 254 -6.24 7.89 -14.19
CA HIS A 254 -5.06 7.24 -13.59
C HIS A 254 -3.85 7.43 -14.52
N PRO A 255 -2.63 7.66 -14.03
CA PRO A 255 -1.45 7.95 -14.86
C PRO A 255 -1.15 6.86 -15.90
N GLU A 256 -1.30 5.60 -15.54
CA GLU A 256 -1.15 4.46 -16.46
C GLU A 256 -2.33 4.23 -17.43
N VAL A 257 -3.45 4.94 -17.28
CA VAL A 257 -4.63 4.79 -18.14
C VAL A 257 -4.59 5.84 -19.26
N VAL A 258 -3.89 5.47 -20.32
CA VAL A 258 -3.61 6.32 -21.48
C VAL A 258 -4.28 5.80 -22.75
N ARG A 259 -4.54 6.70 -23.71
CA ARG A 259 -5.00 6.34 -25.06
C ARG A 259 -3.83 5.74 -25.83
N MET A 260 -3.97 4.50 -26.28
CA MET A 260 -2.93 3.84 -27.08
C MET A 260 -3.11 4.19 -28.57
N GLU A 261 -2.12 4.83 -29.17
CA GLU A 261 -2.08 5.17 -30.59
C GLU A 261 -1.11 4.24 -31.32
N LYS A 262 -1.55 3.59 -32.40
CA LYS A 262 -0.69 2.69 -33.16
C LYS A 262 0.48 3.46 -33.76
N SER A 263 1.69 2.97 -33.54
CA SER A 263 2.91 3.52 -34.11
C SER A 263 3.57 2.51 -35.04
N ARG A 264 4.18 3.00 -36.12
CA ARG A 264 5.03 2.21 -37.03
C ARG A 264 6.45 1.99 -36.46
N GLU A 265 6.75 2.58 -35.31
CA GLU A 265 8.03 2.39 -34.62
C GLU A 265 8.15 0.98 -34.03
N VAL A 266 9.36 0.44 -34.05
CA VAL A 266 9.74 -0.88 -33.52
C VAL A 266 9.66 -0.92 -31.99
N LYS A 267 9.35 -2.09 -31.41
CA LYS A 267 9.34 -2.28 -29.95
C LYS A 267 10.71 -1.91 -29.38
N LYS A 268 10.71 -1.16 -28.28
CA LYS A 268 11.97 -0.79 -27.60
C LYS A 268 12.63 -2.00 -26.91
N TYR A 269 11.81 -2.91 -26.40
CA TYR A 269 12.26 -4.15 -25.79
C TYR A 269 11.18 -5.21 -25.82
N THR A 270 11.59 -6.45 -25.67
CA THR A 270 10.72 -7.62 -25.46
C THR A 270 11.13 -8.32 -24.18
N LEU A 271 10.13 -8.72 -23.39
CA LEU A 271 10.34 -9.47 -22.16
C LEU A 271 10.22 -10.96 -22.49
N HIS A 272 11.28 -11.71 -22.22
CA HIS A 272 11.26 -13.16 -22.29
C HIS A 272 11.38 -13.71 -20.88
N ASN A 273 10.34 -14.40 -20.41
CA ASN A 273 10.44 -15.17 -19.18
C ASN A 273 11.35 -16.38 -19.46
N LYS A 274 12.33 -16.64 -18.58
CA LYS A 274 12.94 -17.97 -18.53
C LYS A 274 11.85 -18.95 -18.11
N LYS A 275 11.21 -19.61 -19.07
CA LYS A 275 10.34 -20.74 -18.76
C LYS A 275 11.21 -21.83 -18.16
N ASN A 276 10.98 -22.18 -16.90
CA ASN A 276 11.34 -23.50 -16.42
C ASN A 276 10.52 -24.49 -17.26
N LEU A 277 11.22 -25.35 -18.01
CA LEU A 277 10.67 -26.32 -18.96
C LEU A 277 9.91 -27.48 -18.31
N ASN A 278 9.51 -27.35 -17.04
CA ASN A 278 8.73 -28.36 -16.36
C ASN A 278 7.31 -27.81 -16.16
N ASP A 279 6.33 -28.50 -16.72
CA ASP A 279 4.87 -28.34 -16.53
C ASP A 279 4.43 -28.58 -15.07
N GLN A 280 5.16 -28.05 -14.10
CA GLN A 280 4.75 -28.03 -12.70
C GLN A 280 3.93 -26.77 -12.47
N GLN A 281 2.79 -26.97 -11.80
CA GLN A 281 1.75 -26.00 -11.47
C GLN A 281 2.27 -24.57 -11.24
N ASP A 282 1.50 -23.55 -11.66
CA ASP A 282 1.74 -22.14 -11.31
C ASP A 282 1.52 -21.93 -9.78
N GLU A 283 2.33 -22.58 -8.95
CA GLU A 283 2.34 -22.41 -7.50
C GLU A 283 3.01 -21.09 -7.16
N LEU A 284 2.32 -20.25 -6.39
CA LEU A 284 2.89 -19.06 -5.78
C LEU A 284 3.21 -19.35 -4.33
N LEU A 285 4.42 -19.02 -3.91
CA LEU A 285 4.89 -19.26 -2.56
C LEU A 285 5.02 -17.93 -1.82
N LEU A 286 4.25 -17.77 -0.74
CA LEU A 286 4.27 -16.58 0.10
C LEU A 286 5.46 -16.63 1.04
N ASP A 287 6.38 -15.70 0.85
CA ASP A 287 7.61 -15.55 1.60
C ASP A 287 7.57 -14.22 2.37
N GLU A 288 7.41 -14.33 3.69
CA GLU A 288 7.26 -13.20 4.61
C GLU A 288 8.56 -12.40 4.75
N GLU A 289 9.71 -12.99 4.38
CA GLU A 289 11.01 -12.34 4.32
C GLU A 289 11.13 -11.39 3.10
N ILE A 290 10.29 -11.57 2.07
CA ILE A 290 10.30 -10.68 0.91
C ILE A 290 9.73 -9.32 1.32
N GLU A 291 10.51 -8.28 1.04
CA GLU A 291 10.19 -6.90 1.35
C GLU A 291 9.33 -6.26 0.25
N GLY A 292 8.30 -5.49 0.65
CA GLY A 292 7.40 -4.77 -0.25
C GLY A 292 6.44 -5.63 -1.10
N THR A 293 5.61 -4.97 -1.89
CA THR A 293 4.57 -5.64 -2.68
C THR A 293 5.12 -6.39 -3.89
N THR A 294 4.80 -7.68 -3.98
CA THR A 294 4.89 -8.42 -5.25
C THR A 294 3.57 -8.40 -6.02
N ASP A 295 3.64 -8.44 -7.36
CA ASP A 295 2.47 -8.31 -8.21
C ASP A 295 1.53 -9.53 -8.14
N ASN A 296 0.23 -9.22 -8.26
CA ASN A 296 -0.90 -10.14 -8.49
C ASN A 296 -1.54 -10.89 -7.31
N PHE A 297 -1.12 -10.74 -6.03
CA PHE A 297 -1.81 -11.45 -4.94
C PHE A 297 -3.32 -11.14 -4.87
N ASP A 298 -3.71 -9.86 -4.86
CA ASP A 298 -5.13 -9.45 -4.83
C ASP A 298 -5.95 -9.92 -6.05
N VAL A 299 -5.28 -10.21 -7.16
CA VAL A 299 -5.91 -10.59 -8.45
C VAL A 299 -6.16 -12.10 -8.50
N ILE A 300 -5.55 -12.87 -7.60
CA ILE A 300 -5.85 -14.29 -7.45
C ILE A 300 -7.22 -14.39 -6.79
N GLU A 301 -8.17 -15.07 -7.45
CA GLU A 301 -9.48 -15.34 -6.87
C GLU A 301 -9.32 -16.31 -5.69
N MET A 302 -9.22 -15.78 -4.48
CA MET A 302 -9.12 -16.57 -3.26
C MET A 302 -10.51 -16.67 -2.65
N ASP A 303 -11.15 -17.84 -2.77
CA ASP A 303 -12.41 -18.23 -2.11
C ASP A 303 -13.30 -16.99 -1.81
N ASN A 304 -13.65 -16.25 -2.87
CA ASN A 304 -13.91 -14.82 -2.76
C ASN A 304 -15.15 -14.51 -1.91
N GLN A 305 -14.99 -13.57 -1.00
CA GLN A 305 -16.13 -12.90 -0.41
C GLN A 305 -16.82 -12.03 -1.48
N MET A 306 -18.14 -12.15 -1.58
CA MET A 306 -18.94 -11.39 -2.53
C MET A 306 -19.40 -10.05 -1.97
N HIS A 307 -19.43 -9.03 -2.82
CA HIS A 307 -20.03 -7.73 -2.52
C HIS A 307 -21.17 -7.47 -3.49
N GLU A 308 -22.39 -7.48 -2.97
CA GLU A 308 -23.61 -7.35 -3.76
C GLU A 308 -24.18 -5.94 -3.59
N TYR A 309 -24.41 -5.27 -4.73
CA TYR A 309 -24.89 -3.91 -4.79
C TYR A 309 -26.32 -3.89 -5.30
N ILE A 310 -27.18 -3.05 -4.72
CA ILE A 310 -28.57 -2.89 -5.18
C ILE A 310 -28.59 -2.37 -6.63
N LYS A 311 -27.68 -1.44 -6.92
CA LYS A 311 -27.52 -0.86 -8.24
C LYS A 311 -26.04 -0.60 -8.50
N LEU A 312 -25.55 -1.05 -9.64
CA LEU A 312 -24.18 -0.81 -10.08
C LEU A 312 -24.11 0.48 -10.92
N PRO A 313 -23.33 1.49 -10.51
CA PRO A 313 -23.05 2.64 -11.34
C PRO A 313 -22.30 2.23 -12.61
N LYS A 314 -22.49 2.98 -13.69
CA LYS A 314 -21.67 2.85 -14.90
C LYS A 314 -20.25 3.32 -14.60
N ILE A 315 -19.23 2.55 -15.00
CA ILE A 315 -17.84 2.96 -14.86
C ILE A 315 -17.34 3.56 -16.17
N SER A 316 -16.81 4.79 -16.13
CA SER A 316 -16.19 5.46 -17.27
C SER A 316 -14.71 5.77 -17.00
N LYS A 317 -13.88 5.60 -18.02
CA LYS A 317 -12.43 5.80 -17.94
C LYS A 317 -12.07 7.11 -18.64
N VAL A 318 -11.48 8.04 -17.92
CA VAL A 318 -10.98 9.31 -18.45
C VAL A 318 -9.50 9.15 -18.80
N ARG A 319 -9.19 9.28 -20.08
CA ARG A 319 -7.82 9.17 -20.61
C ARG A 319 -7.29 10.57 -20.88
N LYS A 320 -6.37 11.04 -20.03
CA LYS A 320 -5.79 12.39 -20.15
C LYS A 320 -4.65 12.44 -21.20
N ASN A 321 -3.87 11.36 -21.33
CA ASN A 321 -2.68 11.30 -22.17
C ASN A 321 -2.77 10.20 -23.24
N SER A 322 -2.01 10.33 -24.33
CA SER A 322 -1.80 9.26 -25.31
C SER A 322 -0.39 8.68 -25.23
N ASN A 323 -0.26 7.38 -25.48
CA ASN A 323 1.00 6.66 -25.60
C ASN A 323 1.05 5.89 -26.92
N LYS A 324 2.25 5.77 -27.48
CA LYS A 324 2.49 4.98 -28.70
C LYS A 324 2.48 3.48 -28.38
N LYS A 325 1.63 2.73 -29.09
CA LYS A 325 1.64 1.27 -29.13
C LYS A 325 2.55 0.81 -30.27
N ARG A 326 3.66 0.17 -29.92
CA ARG A 326 4.65 -0.40 -30.86
C ARG A 326 4.43 -1.90 -30.96
N GLU A 327 4.12 -2.42 -32.16
CA GLU A 327 3.70 -3.82 -32.35
C GLU A 327 4.74 -4.68 -33.08
N PHE A 328 5.67 -4.07 -33.84
CA PHE A 328 6.67 -4.76 -34.65
C PHE A 328 8.03 -4.89 -33.93
N GLU A 329 8.73 -6.00 -34.16
CA GLU A 329 10.05 -6.31 -33.58
C GLU A 329 11.08 -6.40 -34.70
N ASP A 330 12.29 -5.92 -34.44
CA ASP A 330 13.43 -5.95 -35.36
C ASP A 330 14.75 -6.19 -34.61
N GLU A 331 15.87 -6.08 -35.33
CA GLU A 331 17.21 -6.25 -34.76
C GLU A 331 17.56 -5.22 -33.67
N SER A 332 16.90 -4.05 -33.66
CA SER A 332 17.10 -3.00 -32.66
C SER A 332 16.31 -3.21 -31.36
N THR A 333 15.40 -4.20 -31.34
CA THR A 333 14.55 -4.52 -30.20
C THR A 333 15.35 -5.26 -29.11
N LYS A 334 15.57 -4.63 -27.95
CA LYS A 334 16.35 -5.24 -26.85
C LYS A 334 15.57 -6.38 -26.17
N LYS A 335 16.12 -7.59 -26.16
CA LYS A 335 15.57 -8.72 -25.40
C LYS A 335 15.98 -8.61 -23.93
N ARG A 336 15.02 -8.54 -23.02
CA ARG A 336 15.25 -8.55 -21.57
C ARG A 336 14.72 -9.86 -21.00
N LEU A 337 15.55 -10.54 -20.23
CA LEU A 337 15.17 -11.75 -19.52
C LEU A 337 14.60 -11.34 -18.16
N ILE A 338 13.43 -11.86 -17.81
CA ILE A 338 12.88 -11.77 -16.46
C ILE A 338 13.02 -13.15 -15.82
N ASN A 339 13.72 -13.20 -14.68
CA ASN A 339 13.62 -14.31 -13.75
C ASN A 339 12.38 -14.06 -12.90
N ASP A 340 11.41 -14.97 -12.94
CA ASP A 340 10.31 -15.03 -11.98
C ASP A 340 10.58 -16.23 -11.07
N GLU A 341 11.01 -15.98 -9.84
CA GLU A 341 11.31 -17.02 -8.86
C GLU A 341 10.04 -17.58 -8.17
N SER A 342 8.83 -17.20 -8.64
CA SER A 342 7.51 -17.62 -8.10
C SER A 342 7.25 -17.32 -6.61
N LYS A 343 8.23 -16.75 -5.90
CA LYS A 343 8.05 -16.21 -4.55
C LYS A 343 7.29 -14.89 -4.57
N ARG A 344 6.42 -14.68 -3.59
CA ARG A 344 5.54 -13.51 -3.48
C ARG A 344 5.46 -13.05 -2.03
N SER A 345 5.16 -11.78 -1.81
CA SER A 345 4.83 -11.18 -0.52
C SER A 345 3.45 -10.51 -0.59
N THR A 346 2.70 -10.62 0.50
CA THR A 346 1.45 -9.89 0.71
C THR A 346 1.64 -8.62 1.52
N ALA A 347 2.88 -8.26 1.89
CA ALA A 347 3.24 -6.95 2.38
C ALA A 347 2.85 -5.86 1.38
N ASP A 348 2.40 -4.73 1.89
CA ASP A 348 2.29 -3.49 1.11
C ASP A 348 3.59 -2.70 1.22
N ILE A 349 4.05 -2.52 2.47
CA ILE A 349 5.33 -1.91 2.86
C ILE A 349 6.02 -2.83 3.88
N GLY A 350 7.33 -2.99 3.79
CA GLY A 350 8.19 -3.28 4.95
C GLY A 350 9.37 -4.19 4.63
N GLY A 351 10.40 -4.08 5.47
CA GLY A 351 11.78 -4.30 5.08
C GLY A 351 12.55 -3.02 4.73
N ASN A 352 13.88 -3.10 4.55
CA ASN A 352 14.76 -2.00 4.16
C ASN A 352 14.53 -1.50 2.72
N GLN A 353 13.73 -2.20 1.91
CA GLN A 353 13.33 -1.79 0.56
C GLN A 353 12.01 -1.02 0.57
N VAL A 354 12.09 0.20 0.06
CA VAL A 354 11.11 1.28 0.17
C VAL A 354 10.14 1.29 -1.03
N ILE A 355 8.90 1.69 -0.76
CA ILE A 355 7.73 1.74 -1.65
C ILE A 355 7.87 2.82 -2.73
N LYS A 356 7.25 2.58 -3.88
CA LYS A 356 7.11 3.54 -4.99
C LYS A 356 6.14 4.68 -4.69
N GLY A 357 6.64 5.90 -4.85
CA GLY A 357 5.88 7.12 -5.04
C GLY A 357 6.20 8.17 -3.98
N LEU A 358 7.06 9.12 -4.33
CA LEU A 358 7.65 10.16 -3.46
C LEU A 358 8.44 9.54 -2.30
N GLU A 359 9.60 9.00 -2.65
CA GLU A 359 10.36 8.06 -1.82
C GLU A 359 11.10 8.76 -0.69
N GLN A 360 10.70 8.58 0.57
CA GLN A 360 11.56 8.80 1.75
C GLN A 360 12.47 7.58 1.97
N GLN A 361 13.78 7.70 1.73
CA GLN A 361 14.77 6.65 1.91
C GLN A 361 15.66 6.90 3.14
N SER A 362 16.00 5.83 3.85
CA SER A 362 17.12 5.81 4.79
C SER A 362 18.42 5.78 3.99
N LEU A 363 19.43 6.50 4.48
CA LEU A 363 20.73 6.70 3.84
C LEU A 363 21.50 5.41 3.46
N LEU A 364 21.20 4.30 4.13
CA LEU A 364 21.91 3.03 4.00
C LEU A 364 21.44 2.15 2.83
N ASN A 365 20.30 2.44 2.20
CA ASN A 365 19.66 1.54 1.22
C ASN A 365 19.66 2.07 -0.22
N ILE A 366 20.44 3.11 -0.52
CA ILE A 366 20.37 3.79 -1.82
C ILE A 366 21.54 3.36 -2.72
N GLN A 367 21.25 2.55 -3.73
CA GLN A 367 22.13 2.38 -4.89
C GLN A 367 21.71 3.37 -5.99
N ILE A 368 22.30 4.56 -5.95
CA ILE A 368 22.29 5.49 -7.08
C ILE A 368 23.73 5.61 -7.58
N ASP A 369 23.95 5.20 -8.82
CA ASP A 369 25.19 5.49 -9.54
C ASP A 369 25.17 6.94 -10.07
N GLY A 370 26.33 7.60 -10.09
CA GLY A 370 26.50 8.97 -10.61
C GLY A 370 26.43 10.08 -9.56
N GLU A 371 26.12 11.31 -10.00
CA GLU A 371 26.25 12.54 -9.20
C GLU A 371 25.36 12.57 -7.94
N LEU A 372 24.15 12.01 -8.03
CA LEU A 372 23.23 11.93 -6.88
C LEU A 372 23.70 10.88 -5.85
N GLY A 373 24.44 9.85 -6.27
CA GLY A 373 25.09 8.90 -5.38
C GLY A 373 26.18 9.55 -4.52
N GLU A 374 26.95 10.49 -5.07
CA GLU A 374 27.90 11.29 -4.29
C GLU A 374 27.18 12.14 -3.24
N PHE A 375 26.06 12.77 -3.60
CA PHE A 375 25.26 13.54 -2.65
C PHE A 375 24.74 12.69 -1.49
N ILE A 376 24.29 11.46 -1.76
CA ILE A 376 23.86 10.53 -0.71
C ILE A 376 25.02 10.16 0.21
N LYS A 377 26.22 9.89 -0.34
CA LYS A 377 27.43 9.66 0.49
C LYS A 377 27.71 10.86 1.41
N VAL A 378 27.48 12.09 0.95
CA VAL A 378 27.62 13.30 1.79
C VAL A 378 26.61 13.28 2.92
N MET A 379 25.35 12.91 2.66
CA MET A 379 24.32 12.80 3.67
C MET A 379 24.60 11.67 4.69
N VAL A 380 25.22 10.55 4.25
CA VAL A 380 25.68 9.47 5.15
C VAL A 380 26.70 10.02 6.14
N VAL A 381 27.72 10.73 5.64
CA VAL A 381 28.73 11.35 6.50
C VAL A 381 28.11 12.43 7.39
N LEU A 382 27.08 13.14 6.92
CA LEU A 382 26.38 14.16 7.69
C LEU A 382 25.57 13.57 8.86
N GLN A 383 25.05 12.34 8.71
CA GLN A 383 24.33 11.63 9.76
C GLN A 383 25.21 11.32 10.99
N ASP A 384 26.53 11.19 10.79
CA ASP A 384 27.48 10.92 11.87
C ASP A 384 27.80 12.16 12.73
N PHE A 385 27.30 13.34 12.38
CA PHE A 385 27.49 14.56 13.18
C PHE A 385 26.53 14.57 14.38
N PRO A 386 27.03 14.82 15.61
CA PRO A 386 26.21 14.77 16.82
C PRO A 386 25.09 15.82 16.84
N GLU A 387 25.22 16.89 16.06
CA GLU A 387 24.19 17.91 15.88
C GLU A 387 22.93 17.40 15.14
N VAL A 388 23.09 16.39 14.29
CA VAL A 388 22.04 15.88 13.41
C VAL A 388 21.18 14.84 14.13
N GLN A 389 19.88 15.13 14.24
CA GLN A 389 18.91 14.27 14.93
C GLN A 389 18.32 13.21 13.99
N SER A 390 18.02 13.59 12.75
CA SER A 390 17.51 12.68 11.73
C SER A 390 17.73 13.23 10.32
N ILE A 391 17.89 12.34 9.35
CA ILE A 391 17.88 12.68 7.92
C ILE A 391 16.88 11.77 7.22
N ASN A 392 15.94 12.37 6.50
CA ASN A 392 15.00 11.69 5.62
C ASN A 392 15.29 12.12 4.17
N LEU A 393 15.44 11.19 3.22
CA LEU A 393 15.74 11.53 1.83
C LEU A 393 14.53 11.35 0.93
N ILE A 394 14.01 12.41 0.31
CA ILE A 394 12.98 12.33 -0.73
C ILE A 394 13.64 12.26 -2.11
N GLN A 395 13.39 11.23 -2.91
CA GLN A 395 13.85 11.19 -4.31
C GLN A 395 12.67 11.15 -5.31
N GLY A 396 12.92 11.65 -6.52
CA GLY A 396 11.91 11.67 -7.58
C GLY A 396 12.46 12.11 -8.94
N SER A 397 11.55 12.19 -9.92
CA SER A 397 11.83 12.62 -11.29
C SER A 397 11.27 14.02 -11.53
N LEU A 398 12.06 14.92 -12.15
CA LEU A 398 11.55 16.26 -12.51
C LEU A 398 10.39 16.20 -13.52
N LYS A 399 10.24 15.08 -14.23
CA LYS A 399 9.14 14.87 -15.18
C LYS A 399 7.77 14.84 -14.49
N GLU A 400 7.72 14.55 -13.20
CA GLU A 400 6.51 14.59 -12.38
C GLU A 400 5.86 15.99 -12.38
N PHE A 401 6.67 17.04 -12.53
CA PHE A 401 6.23 18.43 -12.50
C PHE A 401 6.03 19.03 -13.90
N SER A 402 6.62 18.43 -14.94
CA SER A 402 6.43 18.87 -16.32
C SER A 402 6.89 17.79 -17.30
N SER A 403 6.08 17.49 -18.31
CA SER A 403 6.45 16.57 -19.40
C SER A 403 6.90 17.26 -20.68
N THR A 404 6.71 18.57 -20.78
CA THR A 404 6.92 19.37 -22.01
C THR A 404 8.27 20.08 -22.05
N ARG A 405 8.92 20.26 -20.91
CA ARG A 405 10.18 21.02 -20.80
C ARG A 405 11.38 20.10 -21.02
N ARG A 406 12.29 20.48 -21.93
CA ARG A 406 13.52 19.71 -22.20
C ARG A 406 14.39 19.47 -20.96
N PHE A 407 14.36 20.40 -20.00
CA PHE A 407 15.17 20.33 -18.79
C PHE A 407 14.86 19.12 -17.89
N VAL A 408 13.63 18.59 -17.93
CA VAL A 408 13.23 17.41 -17.14
C VAL A 408 13.87 16.12 -17.64
N TYR A 409 14.57 16.16 -18.77
CA TYR A 409 15.37 15.08 -19.30
C TYR A 409 16.87 15.41 -19.24
N LEU A 410 17.68 14.37 -19.29
CA LEU A 410 19.10 14.43 -19.56
C LEU A 410 19.35 14.79 -21.04
N SER A 411 20.61 14.97 -21.42
CA SER A 411 21.06 15.45 -22.73
C SER A 411 20.66 14.50 -23.86
N ASP A 412 20.48 13.21 -23.55
CA ASP A 412 19.93 12.19 -24.43
C ASP A 412 18.44 12.42 -24.78
N GLY A 413 17.77 13.36 -24.09
CA GLY A 413 16.36 13.71 -24.29
C GLY A 413 15.37 12.63 -23.88
N VAL A 414 15.84 11.57 -23.20
CA VAL A 414 15.04 10.38 -22.87
C VAL A 414 15.16 10.01 -21.39
N THR A 415 16.38 10.02 -20.84
CA THR A 415 16.61 9.73 -19.44
C THR A 415 16.05 10.86 -18.60
N GLU A 416 15.21 10.53 -17.63
CA GLU A 416 14.55 11.53 -16.79
C GLU A 416 15.55 12.09 -15.78
N ARG A 417 15.61 13.42 -15.68
CA ARG A 417 16.48 14.12 -14.73
C ARG A 417 15.91 13.95 -13.33
N LYS A 418 16.69 13.34 -12.44
CA LYS A 418 16.27 13.05 -11.07
C LYS A 418 16.63 14.16 -10.09
N TYR A 419 15.99 14.14 -8.92
CA TYR A 419 16.31 14.99 -7.79
C TYR A 419 16.31 14.20 -6.48
N VAL A 420 17.00 14.72 -5.47
CA VAL A 420 17.00 14.24 -4.08
C VAL A 420 16.84 15.44 -3.16
N ILE A 421 15.97 15.34 -2.15
CA ILE A 421 15.76 16.33 -1.09
C ILE A 421 16.08 15.64 0.24
N ALA A 422 17.09 16.09 0.96
CA ALA A 422 17.36 15.64 2.31
C ALA A 422 16.66 16.55 3.32
N GLU A 423 15.64 16.04 4.01
CA GLU A 423 15.04 16.69 5.16
C GLU A 423 15.84 16.33 6.42
N ILE A 424 16.51 17.31 6.98
CA ILE A 424 17.45 17.18 8.08
C ILE A 424 16.85 17.89 9.29
N LYS A 425 16.76 17.15 10.39
CA LYS A 425 16.44 17.73 11.68
C LYS A 425 17.75 17.98 12.44
N ILE A 426 18.07 19.24 12.68
CA ILE A 426 19.31 19.65 13.34
C ILE A 426 19.01 20.71 14.39
N PHE A 427 19.45 20.50 15.63
CA PHE A 427 19.16 21.39 16.76
C PHE A 427 17.67 21.78 16.94
N GLY A 428 16.74 20.88 16.56
CA GLY A 428 15.30 21.17 16.60
C GLY A 428 14.77 22.05 15.46
N LYS A 429 15.61 22.44 14.50
CA LYS A 429 15.23 23.10 13.25
C LYS A 429 15.07 22.07 12.13
N ASP A 430 14.13 22.34 11.23
CA ASP A 430 13.92 21.58 10.00
C ASP A 430 14.65 22.27 8.84
N VAL A 431 15.56 21.55 8.20
CA VAL A 431 16.35 22.04 7.07
C VAL A 431 16.21 21.09 5.89
N SER A 432 15.98 21.60 4.69
CA SER A 432 15.88 20.80 3.48
C SER A 432 17.03 21.10 2.53
N VAL A 433 17.78 20.07 2.14
CA VAL A 433 18.89 20.16 1.20
C VAL A 433 18.49 19.50 -0.12
N ILE A 434 18.37 20.27 -1.19
CA ILE A 434 17.88 19.81 -2.49
C ILE A 434 19.05 19.71 -3.48
N GLU A 435 19.19 18.54 -4.08
CA GLU A 435 20.14 18.21 -5.14
C GLU A 435 19.39 17.74 -6.38
N VAL A 436 19.87 18.14 -7.56
CA VAL A 436 19.30 17.74 -8.85
C VAL A 436 20.41 17.20 -9.73
N GLU A 437 20.14 16.11 -10.45
CA GLU A 437 21.09 15.53 -11.39
C GLU A 437 21.50 16.56 -12.44
N ARG A 438 22.80 16.83 -12.58
CA ARG A 438 23.28 18.00 -13.32
C ARG A 438 23.70 17.65 -14.73
N GLU A 439 24.40 16.52 -14.92
CA GLU A 439 24.86 16.06 -16.22
C GLU A 439 25.65 17.17 -16.94
N HIS A 440 26.79 17.53 -16.36
CA HIS A 440 27.66 18.63 -16.81
C HIS A 440 27.08 20.05 -16.71
N LYS A 441 25.87 20.23 -16.16
CA LYS A 441 25.33 21.56 -15.82
C LYS A 441 25.85 22.08 -14.49
N SER A 442 25.89 23.40 -14.33
CA SER A 442 26.35 24.07 -13.10
C SER A 442 25.19 24.41 -12.16
N ILE A 443 24.44 23.40 -11.73
CA ILE A 443 23.39 23.57 -10.71
C ILE A 443 24.05 23.41 -9.34
N SER A 444 23.83 24.35 -8.43
CA SER A 444 24.31 24.27 -7.04
C SER A 444 23.33 23.46 -6.18
N THR A 445 23.81 22.85 -5.10
CA THR A 445 22.94 22.34 -4.03
C THR A 445 22.17 23.51 -3.40
N LEU A 446 20.88 23.34 -3.15
CA LEU A 446 20.05 24.32 -2.44
C LEU A 446 19.82 23.87 -1.00
N ILE A 447 19.89 24.78 -0.04
CA ILE A 447 19.62 24.54 1.38
C ILE A 447 18.52 25.52 1.81
N ILE A 448 17.49 25.03 2.50
CA ILE A 448 16.31 25.83 2.89
C ILE A 448 15.98 25.56 4.35
N PHE A 449 15.74 26.62 5.12
CA PHE A 449 15.25 26.52 6.49
C PHE A 449 13.73 26.65 6.50
N LEU A 450 13.06 25.71 7.19
CA LEU A 450 11.61 25.62 7.19
C LEU A 450 11.04 26.19 8.50
N GLU A 451 10.44 27.38 8.43
CA GLU A 451 9.69 27.97 9.54
C GLU A 451 8.18 27.71 9.37
N ASN A 452 7.70 26.62 9.97
CA ASN A 452 6.34 26.21 10.38
C ASN A 452 5.05 26.78 9.73
N THR A 453 5.05 27.34 8.52
CA THR A 453 3.89 28.10 7.98
C THR A 453 3.35 27.62 6.63
N LEU A 454 4.09 26.78 5.88
CA LEU A 454 3.65 26.19 4.61
C LEU A 454 3.77 24.66 4.62
N THR A 455 2.87 23.97 3.93
CA THR A 455 2.99 22.52 3.73
C THR A 455 4.22 22.22 2.86
N LYS A 456 5.19 21.45 3.40
CA LYS A 456 6.50 21.16 2.77
C LYS A 456 6.38 20.69 1.30
N PHE A 457 5.34 19.91 1.01
CA PHE A 457 5.05 19.43 -0.34
C PHE A 457 4.77 20.56 -1.35
N VAL A 458 3.95 21.55 -0.97
CA VAL A 458 3.61 22.68 -1.85
C VAL A 458 4.86 23.53 -2.13
N LEU A 459 5.71 23.69 -1.11
CA LEU A 459 6.98 24.39 -1.23
C LEU A 459 7.93 23.69 -2.21
N TYR A 460 8.20 22.40 -2.02
CA TYR A 460 9.09 21.64 -2.90
C TYR A 460 8.60 21.62 -4.35
N LYS A 461 7.30 21.40 -4.54
CA LYS A 461 6.68 21.45 -5.86
C LYS A 461 6.94 22.81 -6.54
N SER A 462 6.69 23.91 -5.83
CA SER A 462 6.88 25.27 -6.37
C SER A 462 8.34 25.54 -6.75
N ILE A 463 9.28 25.08 -5.92
CA ILE A 463 10.73 25.24 -6.15
C ILE A 463 11.17 24.46 -7.39
N LEU A 464 10.77 23.19 -7.50
CA LEU A 464 11.14 22.32 -8.62
C LEU A 464 10.48 22.77 -9.93
N GLU A 465 9.21 23.18 -9.91
CA GLU A 465 8.53 23.77 -11.07
C GLU A 465 9.24 25.03 -11.57
N LYS A 466 9.68 25.90 -10.65
CA LYS A 466 10.44 27.11 -11.00
C LYS A 466 11.79 26.78 -11.59
N LEU A 467 12.55 25.88 -10.97
CA LEU A 467 13.82 25.37 -11.50
C LEU A 467 13.66 24.88 -12.95
N ILE A 468 12.59 24.11 -13.21
CA ILE A 468 12.27 23.59 -14.55
C ILE A 468 11.95 24.74 -15.52
N ASN A 469 11.16 25.72 -15.09
CA ASN A 469 10.74 26.84 -15.93
C ASN A 469 11.90 27.73 -16.37
N VAL A 470 12.91 27.91 -15.51
CA VAL A 470 14.13 28.66 -15.85
C VAL A 470 15.29 27.76 -16.28
N SER A 471 15.02 26.49 -16.60
CA SER A 471 15.98 25.54 -17.18
C SER A 471 17.24 25.29 -16.34
N GLY A 472 17.09 25.22 -15.01
CA GLY A 472 18.15 24.77 -14.11
C GLY A 472 18.80 25.85 -13.23
N ALA A 473 18.12 26.98 -13.02
CA ALA A 473 18.52 28.00 -12.05
C ALA A 473 17.54 28.06 -10.87
N TRP A 474 18.05 28.24 -9.65
CA TRP A 474 17.19 28.47 -8.49
C TRP A 474 16.60 29.89 -8.54
N ASP A 475 15.28 30.01 -8.45
CA ASP A 475 14.56 31.29 -8.47
C ASP A 475 14.69 32.02 -7.12
N LYS A 476 15.83 32.71 -6.94
CA LYS A 476 16.17 33.41 -5.70
C LYS A 476 15.20 34.53 -5.36
N GLN A 477 14.76 35.29 -6.36
CA GLN A 477 13.81 36.39 -6.17
C GLN A 477 12.48 35.88 -5.62
N TRP A 478 11.99 34.75 -6.15
CA TRP A 478 10.78 34.14 -5.60
C TRP A 478 10.98 33.62 -4.18
N MET A 479 12.13 33.01 -3.86
CA MET A 479 12.40 32.54 -2.51
C MET A 479 12.46 33.70 -1.50
N GLU A 480 13.12 34.81 -1.87
CA GLU A 480 13.17 36.05 -1.09
C GLU A 480 11.77 36.65 -0.90
N TYR A 481 10.95 36.72 -1.96
CA TYR A 481 9.57 37.22 -1.89
C TYR A 481 8.67 36.39 -0.96
N ASN A 482 8.94 35.08 -0.83
CA ASN A 482 8.20 34.19 0.07
C ASN A 482 8.84 34.09 1.47
N ASN A 483 9.77 34.98 1.81
CA ASN A 483 10.48 35.01 3.09
C ASN A 483 11.14 33.67 3.45
N LEU A 484 11.65 32.94 2.46
CA LEU A 484 12.39 31.70 2.70
C LEU A 484 13.84 32.03 3.02
N GLU A 485 14.34 31.50 4.13
CA GLU A 485 15.78 31.50 4.41
C GLU A 485 16.45 30.36 3.62
N PHE A 486 17.39 30.70 2.74
CA PHE A 486 18.06 29.71 1.89
C PHE A 486 19.53 30.04 1.60
N PHE A 487 20.31 29.00 1.28
CA PHE A 487 21.68 29.10 0.79
C PHE A 487 21.90 28.23 -0.43
N THR A 488 22.92 28.54 -1.21
CA THR A 488 23.36 27.68 -2.32
C THR A 488 24.82 27.28 -2.13
N LEU A 489 25.13 26.01 -2.41
CA LEU A 489 26.47 25.46 -2.29
C LEU A 489 26.95 24.96 -3.66
N ARG A 490 28.07 25.52 -4.14
CA ARG A 490 28.67 25.09 -5.41
C ARG A 490 29.38 23.75 -5.25
N HIS A 491 29.39 22.96 -6.32
CA HIS A 491 30.16 21.72 -6.40
C HIS A 491 31.64 22.01 -6.68
N GLY A 492 32.53 21.22 -6.09
CA GLY A 492 33.97 21.26 -6.35
C GLY A 492 34.60 19.87 -6.17
N ASN A 493 35.86 19.70 -6.58
CA ASN A 493 36.58 18.41 -6.58
C ASN A 493 37.05 17.95 -5.18
N ARG A 494 36.30 18.24 -4.12
CA ARG A 494 36.70 17.94 -2.73
C ARG A 494 35.96 16.72 -2.19
N ASP A 495 36.60 16.04 -1.26
CA ASP A 495 36.11 14.82 -0.62
C ASP A 495 34.71 14.98 0.04
N VAL A 496 33.98 13.87 0.14
CA VAL A 496 32.63 13.75 0.70
C VAL A 496 32.54 14.37 2.10
N ARG A 497 33.52 14.11 2.96
CA ARG A 497 33.54 14.63 4.34
C ARG A 497 33.72 16.14 4.39
N HIS A 498 34.49 16.70 3.47
CA HIS A 498 34.64 18.15 3.37
C HIS A 498 33.31 18.82 2.99
N ARG A 499 32.56 18.21 2.07
CA ARG A 499 31.26 18.72 1.64
C ARG A 499 30.21 18.63 2.76
N ALA A 500 30.21 17.55 3.54
CA ALA A 500 29.37 17.43 4.73
C ALA A 500 29.69 18.54 5.77
N ASN A 501 30.98 18.82 6.01
CA ASN A 501 31.41 19.94 6.87
C ASN A 501 30.96 21.32 6.35
N LEU A 502 30.94 21.54 5.04
CA LEU A 502 30.42 22.80 4.49
C LEU A 502 28.91 22.93 4.70
N ILE A 503 28.15 21.83 4.58
CA ILE A 503 26.71 21.80 4.81
C ILE A 503 26.40 22.06 6.29
N ILE A 504 27.06 21.36 7.22
CA ILE A 504 26.82 21.56 8.67
C ILE A 504 27.17 22.99 9.12
N ASN A 505 28.22 23.60 8.55
CA ASN A 505 28.60 24.98 8.85
C ASN A 505 27.61 26.02 8.30
N LYS A 506 26.72 25.64 7.38
CA LYS A 506 25.61 26.49 6.95
C LYS A 506 24.41 26.39 7.87
N PHE A 507 24.35 25.39 8.75
CA PHE A 507 23.26 25.19 9.71
C PHE A 507 23.52 25.86 11.06
N LYS A 508 24.78 26.22 11.33
CA LYS A 508 25.23 27.06 12.44
C LYS A 508 25.10 28.52 12.02
#